data_AF-A0A1D2RML0-F1
#
_entry.id   AF-A0A1D2RML0-F1
#
_cell.length_a   1.000
_cell.length_b   1.000
_cell.length_c   1.000
_cell.angle_alpha   90.00
_cell.angle_beta   90.00
_cell.angle_gamma   90.00
#
_symmetry.space_group_name_H-M   'P 1'
#
loop_
_entity.id
_entity.type
_entity.pdbx_description
1 polymer ?
#
loop_
_entity_poly.entity_id
_entity_poly.type
_entity_poly.pdbx_seq_one_letter_code
_entity_poly.pdbx_strand_id
1 'polypeptide(L)'
;MREALAPKPLGRWADPSASTAAGPGERRWPAEGGPAIVSPEPPVAWADYPALFAMAEQMLDTRRERLPARVAAGELAQDEADRELAAFADLVADWRYICTGEGEPAGIASEQARRDALDQAIIRIAVFAGEHGGFSRQLHEQAERVIALRWHLEPGRRTLAMARITHELRAEIRATKGGPADA
;
A
#
# COMPACT_ATOMS: atom_id res chain seq x y z
N MET A 1 -34.07 5.37 -49.57
CA MET A 1 -33.91 4.91 -48.18
C MET A 1 -32.45 4.53 -47.94
N ARG A 2 -31.70 5.44 -47.32
CA ARG A 2 -30.42 5.19 -46.64
C ARG A 2 -30.35 6.20 -45.49
N GLU A 3 -30.41 5.72 -44.26
CA GLU A 3 -30.16 6.51 -43.05
C GLU A 3 -28.68 6.88 -42.97
N ALA A 4 -28.39 8.13 -42.63
CA ALA A 4 -27.06 8.61 -42.28
C ALA A 4 -27.05 9.00 -40.80
N LEU A 5 -26.24 8.28 -40.01
CA LEU A 5 -26.00 8.52 -38.58
C LEU A 5 -25.17 9.80 -38.40
N ALA A 6 -25.61 10.68 -37.49
CA ALA A 6 -24.89 11.89 -37.09
C ALA A 6 -23.76 11.58 -36.08
N PRO A 7 -22.58 12.25 -36.15
CA PRO A 7 -21.53 12.09 -35.15
C PRO A 7 -21.78 12.93 -33.88
N LYS A 8 -21.49 12.32 -32.71
CA LYS A 8 -21.52 12.91 -31.36
C LYS A 8 -20.36 13.91 -31.18
N PRO A 9 -20.56 15.07 -30.50
CA PRO A 9 -19.47 16.00 -30.21
C PRO A 9 -18.59 15.49 -29.04
N LEU A 10 -17.28 15.48 -29.26
CA LEU A 10 -16.24 15.27 -28.24
C LEU A 10 -16.09 16.53 -27.38
N GLY A 11 -16.14 16.34 -26.05
CA GLY A 11 -16.04 17.40 -25.06
C GLY A 11 -14.72 18.17 -25.14
N ARG A 12 -14.84 19.50 -25.12
CA ARG A 12 -13.78 20.50 -25.15
C ARG A 12 -13.26 20.71 -23.71
N TRP A 13 -11.97 20.52 -23.47
CA TRP A 13 -11.33 20.93 -22.22
C TRP A 13 -11.18 22.47 -22.19
N ALA A 14 -11.50 23.09 -21.05
CA ALA A 14 -11.42 24.53 -20.84
C ALA A 14 -10.08 24.94 -20.20
N ASP A 15 -9.64 26.14 -20.55
CA ASP A 15 -8.39 26.82 -20.18
C ASP A 15 -8.30 27.17 -18.67
N PRO A 16 -7.18 26.93 -17.97
CA PRO A 16 -7.05 27.26 -16.54
C PRO A 16 -6.39 28.63 -16.35
N SER A 17 -7.16 29.72 -16.44
CA SER A 17 -6.72 31.00 -15.86
C SER A 17 -7.88 31.80 -15.26
N ALA A 18 -8.38 31.35 -14.11
CA ALA A 18 -9.00 32.21 -13.11
C ALA A 18 -9.37 31.37 -11.88
N SER A 19 -8.67 31.58 -10.76
CA SER A 19 -9.35 31.78 -9.48
C SER A 19 -8.35 32.19 -8.39
N THR A 20 -8.51 33.43 -7.96
CA THR A 20 -7.90 34.07 -6.79
C THR A 20 -8.63 33.65 -5.50
N ALA A 21 -7.90 33.73 -4.38
CA ALA A 21 -8.33 33.68 -2.97
C ALA A 21 -8.26 32.30 -2.26
N ALA A 22 -7.11 32.05 -1.61
CA ALA A 22 -6.93 31.00 -0.59
C ALA A 22 -6.72 31.64 0.79
N GLY A 23 -7.59 31.31 1.74
CA GLY A 23 -7.38 31.52 3.18
C GLY A 23 -6.41 30.46 3.76
N PRO A 24 -5.99 30.60 5.03
CA PRO A 24 -4.85 29.84 5.55
C PRO A 24 -5.27 28.46 6.08
N GLY A 25 -4.60 27.41 5.59
CA GLY A 25 -4.18 26.31 6.47
C GLY A 25 -4.84 24.94 6.35
N GLU A 26 -5.30 24.49 5.18
CA GLU A 26 -5.42 23.04 4.91
C GLU A 26 -4.47 22.67 3.79
N ARG A 27 -3.35 22.02 4.14
CA ARG A 27 -2.50 21.33 3.17
C ARG A 27 -3.29 20.14 2.62
N ARG A 28 -4.12 20.42 1.60
CA ARG A 28 -4.70 19.41 0.72
C ARG A 28 -3.55 18.76 -0.05
N TRP A 29 -3.19 17.56 0.40
CA TRP A 29 -2.40 16.64 -0.39
C TRP A 29 -3.29 15.99 -1.47
N PRO A 30 -2.76 15.75 -2.69
CA PRO A 30 -1.41 16.06 -3.15
C PRO A 30 -1.32 17.44 -3.79
N ALA A 31 -0.21 18.14 -3.54
CA ALA A 31 0.10 19.41 -4.19
C ALA A 31 0.55 19.22 -5.64
N GLU A 32 1.00 18.04 -6.07
CA GLU A 32 1.45 17.80 -7.46
C GLU A 32 1.16 16.35 -7.92
N GLY A 33 0.16 16.18 -8.79
CA GLY A 33 0.32 15.36 -10.00
C GLY A 33 0.32 13.81 -9.99
N GLY A 34 -0.15 13.10 -8.97
CA GLY A 34 -0.34 11.63 -9.04
C GLY A 34 -1.41 11.10 -8.09
N PRO A 35 -2.17 10.03 -8.44
CA PRO A 35 -3.35 9.65 -7.69
C PRO A 35 -2.96 9.03 -6.34
N ALA A 36 -3.28 9.72 -5.25
CA ALA A 36 -3.66 9.01 -4.04
C ALA A 36 -4.89 8.19 -4.44
N ILE A 37 -4.78 6.85 -4.52
CA ILE A 37 -5.94 5.99 -4.72
C ILE A 37 -6.80 6.11 -3.46
N VAL A 38 -7.68 7.10 -3.43
CA VAL A 38 -8.74 7.23 -2.44
C VAL A 38 -9.97 6.59 -3.07
N SER A 39 -9.96 5.26 -3.15
CA SER A 39 -11.14 4.51 -3.56
C SER A 39 -11.94 4.15 -2.31
N PRO A 40 -13.23 4.55 -2.21
CA PRO A 40 -14.08 4.11 -1.11
C PRO A 40 -14.34 2.59 -1.18
N GLU A 41 -14.27 2.02 -2.38
CA GLU A 41 -14.40 0.59 -2.61
C GLU A 41 -13.06 -0.12 -2.33
N PRO A 42 -13.08 -1.22 -1.57
CA PRO A 42 -11.87 -1.96 -1.26
C PRO A 42 -11.31 -2.62 -2.52
N PRO A 43 -9.97 -2.69 -2.66
CA PRO A 43 -9.33 -3.39 -3.78
C PRO A 43 -9.62 -4.89 -3.72
N VAL A 44 -9.58 -5.60 -4.86
CA VAL A 44 -10.05 -6.99 -4.94
C VAL A 44 -9.35 -7.90 -3.94
N ALA A 45 -8.05 -7.69 -3.72
CA ALA A 45 -7.22 -8.51 -2.84
C ALA A 45 -7.30 -8.14 -1.34
N TRP A 46 -8.15 -7.19 -0.92
CA TRP A 46 -8.15 -6.64 0.45
C TRP A 46 -8.35 -7.70 1.56
N ALA A 47 -9.05 -8.79 1.27
CA ALA A 47 -9.33 -9.84 2.25
C ALA A 47 -8.37 -11.04 2.17
N ASP A 48 -7.45 -11.08 1.20
CA ASP A 48 -6.53 -12.19 1.00
C ASP A 48 -5.25 -12.00 1.84
N TYR A 49 -5.42 -12.02 3.17
CA TYR A 49 -4.34 -11.77 4.13
C TYR A 49 -3.06 -12.61 3.86
N PRO A 50 -3.14 -13.92 3.54
CA PRO A 50 -1.96 -14.70 3.18
C PRO A 50 -1.24 -14.18 1.95
N ALA A 51 -1.95 -13.82 0.88
CA ALA A 51 -1.32 -13.27 -0.33
C ALA A 51 -0.75 -11.87 -0.11
N LEU A 52 -1.37 -11.05 0.74
CA LEU A 52 -0.86 -9.74 1.12
C LEU A 52 0.44 -9.87 1.93
N PHE A 53 0.49 -10.80 2.87
CA PHE A 53 1.71 -11.09 3.63
C PHE A 53 2.84 -11.60 2.72
N ALA A 54 2.55 -12.56 1.83
CA ALA A 54 3.54 -13.06 0.86
C ALA A 54 4.05 -11.94 -0.08
N MET A 55 3.18 -11.00 -0.48
CA MET A 55 3.59 -9.84 -1.26
C MET A 55 4.53 -8.92 -0.46
N ALA A 56 4.22 -8.64 0.80
CA ALA A 56 5.08 -7.81 1.66
C ALA A 56 6.48 -8.43 1.82
N GLU A 57 6.56 -9.75 2.04
CA GLU A 57 7.84 -10.48 2.11
C GLU A 57 8.62 -10.39 0.79
N GLN A 58 7.97 -10.68 -0.34
CA GLN A 58 8.58 -10.60 -1.66
C GLN A 58 9.13 -9.20 -1.96
N MET A 59 8.40 -8.15 -1.57
CA MET A 59 8.81 -6.76 -1.75
C MET A 59 10.07 -6.42 -0.94
N LEU A 60 10.19 -6.94 0.29
CA LEU A 60 11.37 -6.74 1.13
C LEU A 60 12.57 -7.51 0.57
N ASP A 61 12.39 -8.77 0.17
CA ASP A 61 13.48 -9.61 -0.33
C ASP A 61 14.05 -9.05 -1.64
N THR A 62 13.18 -8.65 -2.58
CA THR A 62 13.60 -8.00 -3.83
C THR A 62 14.48 -6.77 -3.55
N ARG A 63 14.19 -6.02 -2.49
CA ARG A 63 14.96 -4.82 -2.12
C ARG A 63 16.29 -5.17 -1.47
N ARG A 64 16.32 -6.16 -0.59
CA ARG A 64 17.56 -6.68 0.00
C ARG A 64 18.53 -7.15 -1.09
N GLU A 65 18.01 -7.75 -2.15
CA GLU A 65 18.82 -8.19 -3.29
C GLU A 65 19.31 -7.02 -4.15
N ARG A 66 18.44 -6.05 -4.48
CA ARG A 66 18.74 -5.04 -5.51
C ARG A 66 19.36 -3.75 -4.99
N LEU A 67 18.97 -3.29 -3.80
CA LEU A 67 19.42 -1.99 -3.29
C LEU A 67 20.94 -1.90 -3.09
N PRO A 68 21.64 -2.95 -2.59
CA PRO A 68 23.10 -2.88 -2.45
C PRO A 68 23.83 -2.60 -3.77
N ALA A 69 23.38 -3.22 -4.87
CA ALA A 69 23.95 -3.00 -6.19
C ALA A 69 23.72 -1.56 -6.68
N ARG A 70 22.53 -0.99 -6.45
CA ARG A 70 22.20 0.39 -6.82
C ARG A 70 23.00 1.42 -6.01
N VAL A 71 23.23 1.15 -4.73
CA VAL A 71 24.10 2.00 -3.88
C VAL A 71 25.55 1.93 -4.37
N ALA A 72 26.07 0.72 -4.67
CA ALA A 72 27.42 0.56 -5.21
C ALA A 72 27.61 1.25 -6.57
N ALA A 73 26.56 1.32 -7.39
CA ALA A 73 26.54 2.03 -8.66
C ALA A 73 26.37 3.56 -8.52
N GLY A 74 26.10 4.07 -7.32
CA GLY A 74 25.83 5.51 -7.07
C GLY A 74 24.46 5.98 -7.54
N GLU A 75 23.54 5.08 -7.86
CA GLU A 75 22.17 5.39 -8.32
C GLU A 75 21.21 5.69 -7.16
N LEU A 76 21.62 5.36 -5.93
CA LEU A 76 20.82 5.52 -4.72
C LEU A 76 21.75 5.83 -3.55
N ALA A 77 21.38 6.79 -2.70
CA ALA A 77 22.11 7.05 -1.47
C ALA A 77 21.90 5.91 -0.46
N GLN A 78 22.92 5.59 0.34
CA GLN A 78 22.83 4.56 1.40
C GLN A 78 21.67 4.85 2.36
N ASP A 79 21.55 6.09 2.83
CA ASP A 79 20.51 6.52 3.76
C ASP A 79 19.09 6.39 3.18
N GLU A 80 18.95 6.46 1.86
CA GLU A 80 17.67 6.23 1.17
C GLU A 80 17.36 4.74 1.08
N ALA A 81 18.36 3.92 0.74
CA ALA A 81 18.23 2.46 0.75
C ALA A 81 17.85 1.93 2.13
N ASP A 82 18.49 2.42 3.18
CA ASP A 82 18.23 2.02 4.56
C ASP A 82 16.81 2.39 5.01
N ARG A 83 16.34 3.60 4.65
CA ARG A 83 14.96 4.02 4.93
C ARG A 83 13.93 3.15 4.20
N GLU A 84 14.20 2.81 2.93
CA GLU A 84 13.30 1.93 2.17
C GLU A 84 13.28 0.52 2.77
N LEU A 85 14.44 -0.05 3.13
CA LEU A 85 14.53 -1.36 3.79
C LEU A 85 13.80 -1.37 5.14
N ALA A 86 13.98 -0.33 5.95
CA ALA A 86 13.30 -0.20 7.24
C ALA A 86 11.77 -0.15 7.07
N ALA A 87 11.27 0.64 6.11
CA ALA A 87 9.83 0.73 5.86
C ALA A 87 9.22 -0.62 5.43
N PHE A 88 9.90 -1.38 4.57
CA PHE A 88 9.41 -2.71 4.16
C PHE A 88 9.60 -3.78 5.24
N ALA A 89 10.62 -3.67 6.09
CA ALA A 89 10.77 -4.55 7.25
C ALA A 89 9.62 -4.33 8.26
N ASP A 90 9.27 -3.08 8.53
CA ASP A 90 8.14 -2.73 9.38
C ASP A 90 6.80 -3.20 8.78
N LEU A 91 6.65 -3.11 7.45
CA LEU A 91 5.47 -3.64 6.76
C LEU A 91 5.36 -5.16 6.96
N VAL A 92 6.46 -5.90 6.79
CA VAL A 92 6.48 -7.36 7.03
C VAL A 92 6.15 -7.69 8.49
N ALA A 93 6.66 -6.91 9.45
CA ALA A 93 6.35 -7.10 10.87
C ALA A 93 4.84 -6.94 11.17
N ASP A 94 4.22 -5.89 10.64
CA ASP A 94 2.77 -5.67 10.76
C ASP A 94 1.98 -6.85 10.20
N TRP A 95 2.32 -7.29 8.98
CA TRP A 95 1.58 -8.36 8.29
C TRP A 95 1.79 -9.74 8.88
N ARG A 96 2.99 -10.03 9.39
CA ARG A 96 3.25 -11.24 10.18
C ARG A 96 2.34 -11.25 11.40
N TYR A 97 2.33 -10.15 12.16
CA TYR A 97 1.47 -10.03 13.34
C TYR A 97 -0.02 -10.17 12.98
N ILE A 98 -0.50 -9.50 11.92
CA ILE A 98 -1.90 -9.58 11.48
C ILE A 98 -2.31 -11.02 11.12
N CYS A 99 -1.43 -11.76 10.44
CA CYS A 99 -1.75 -13.10 9.95
C CYS A 99 -1.61 -14.18 11.04
N THR A 100 -0.59 -14.10 11.89
CA THR A 100 -0.22 -15.18 12.80
C THR A 100 -0.38 -14.82 14.27
N GLY A 101 -0.33 -13.53 14.61
CA GLY A 101 -0.21 -13.03 15.98
C GLY A 101 1.18 -13.19 16.57
N GLU A 102 2.18 -13.54 15.76
CA GLU A 102 3.57 -13.72 16.19
C GLU A 102 4.41 -12.46 15.96
N GLY A 103 5.36 -12.23 16.86
CA GLY A 103 6.25 -11.06 16.82
C GLY A 103 5.58 -9.79 17.33
N GLU A 104 6.31 -8.69 17.23
CA GLU A 104 5.80 -7.35 17.54
C GLU A 104 5.52 -6.59 16.23
N PRO A 105 4.35 -5.97 16.09
CA PRO A 105 4.08 -5.12 14.95
C PRO A 105 4.91 -3.83 15.01
N ALA A 106 5.02 -3.15 13.88
CA ALA A 106 5.80 -1.92 13.79
C ALA A 106 5.17 -0.77 14.61
N GLY A 107 6.02 0.18 14.97
CA GLY A 107 5.59 1.40 15.66
C GLY A 107 4.71 2.28 14.79
N ILE A 108 3.83 3.05 15.44
CA ILE A 108 2.96 4.04 14.76
C ILE A 108 3.79 5.14 14.10
N ALA A 109 4.96 5.47 14.67
CA ALA A 109 5.84 6.51 14.15
C ALA A 109 6.35 6.23 12.71
N SER A 110 6.43 4.96 12.31
CA SER A 110 6.87 4.57 10.96
C SER A 110 5.73 4.36 9.96
N GLU A 111 4.47 4.56 10.36
CA GLU A 111 3.29 4.37 9.49
C GLU A 111 3.37 5.21 8.21
N GLN A 112 3.79 6.48 8.31
CA GLN A 112 3.93 7.35 7.15
C GLN A 112 5.02 6.84 6.19
N ALA A 113 6.15 6.39 6.71
CA ALA A 113 7.23 5.84 5.89
C ALA A 113 6.77 4.59 5.12
N ARG A 114 5.94 3.73 5.72
CA ARG A 114 5.35 2.57 5.05
C ARG A 114 4.38 2.97 3.94
N ARG A 115 3.53 3.97 4.18
CA ARG A 115 2.61 4.52 3.16
C ARG A 115 3.39 5.06 1.98
N ASP A 116 4.39 5.90 2.23
CA ASP A 116 5.22 6.51 1.18
C ASP A 116 5.97 5.43 0.37
N ALA A 117 6.50 4.41 1.04
CA ALA A 117 7.20 3.31 0.39
C ALA A 117 6.28 2.48 -0.53
N LEU A 118 5.03 2.24 -0.11
CA LEU A 118 4.01 1.58 -0.93
C LEU A 118 3.53 2.46 -2.09
N ASP A 119 3.34 3.75 -1.86
CA ASP A 119 2.98 4.71 -2.92
C ASP A 119 4.07 4.74 -4.01
N GLN A 120 5.35 4.75 -3.62
CA GLN A 120 6.46 4.64 -4.57
C GLN A 120 6.52 3.28 -5.28
N ALA A 121 6.12 2.19 -4.61
CA ALA A 121 6.02 0.90 -5.27
C ALA A 121 4.91 0.87 -6.34
N ILE A 122 3.76 1.46 -6.05
CA ILE A 122 2.64 1.60 -7.01
C ILE A 122 3.08 2.42 -8.22
N ILE A 123 3.76 3.56 -8.00
CA ILE A 123 4.30 4.38 -9.09
C ILE A 123 5.27 3.57 -9.97
N ARG A 124 6.21 2.84 -9.36
CA ARG A 124 7.17 2.01 -10.11
C ARG A 124 6.49 0.91 -10.94
N ILE A 125 5.44 0.28 -10.41
CA ILE A 125 4.65 -0.71 -11.15
C ILE A 125 3.95 -0.05 -12.35
N ALA A 126 3.36 1.13 -12.18
CA ALA A 126 2.70 1.85 -13.26
C ALA A 126 3.67 2.30 -14.37
N VAL A 127 4.86 2.79 -13.99
CA VAL A 127 5.92 3.14 -14.95
C VAL A 127 6.36 1.90 -15.72
N PHE A 128 6.65 0.80 -15.03
CA PHE A 128 7.04 -0.46 -15.67
C PHE A 128 5.99 -0.96 -16.66
N ALA A 129 4.70 -0.89 -16.30
CA ALA A 129 3.60 -1.23 -17.20
C ALA A 129 3.59 -0.32 -18.45
N GLY A 130 3.79 1.00 -18.27
CA GLY A 130 3.85 1.96 -19.38
C GLY A 130 4.99 1.66 -20.37
N GLU A 131 6.16 1.27 -19.86
CA GLU A 131 7.32 0.92 -20.68
C GLU A 131 7.17 -0.41 -21.43
N HIS A 132 6.36 -1.33 -20.91
CA HIS A 132 6.23 -2.70 -21.46
C HIS A 132 4.90 -2.94 -22.20
N GLY A 133 4.21 -1.88 -22.62
CA GLY A 133 3.00 -1.99 -23.43
C GLY A 133 1.72 -2.34 -22.66
N GLY A 134 1.71 -2.13 -21.34
CA GLY A 134 0.54 -2.27 -20.48
C GLY A 134 0.71 -3.28 -19.34
N PHE A 135 -0.41 -3.59 -18.68
CA PHE A 135 -0.44 -4.56 -17.59
C PHE A 135 -0.55 -5.98 -18.11
N SER A 136 0.47 -6.81 -17.83
CA SER A 136 0.30 -8.25 -17.87
C SER A 136 -0.62 -8.70 -16.72
N ARG A 137 -1.19 -9.90 -16.82
CA ARG A 137 -2.02 -10.47 -15.74
C ARG A 137 -1.26 -10.52 -14.41
N GLN A 138 -0.02 -10.99 -14.43
CA GLN A 138 0.81 -11.08 -13.23
C GLN A 138 1.11 -9.70 -12.64
N LEU A 139 1.42 -8.71 -13.48
CA LEU A 139 1.68 -7.34 -13.03
C LEU A 139 0.43 -6.69 -12.44
N HIS A 140 -0.74 -6.99 -13.02
CA HIS A 140 -2.01 -6.55 -12.48
C HIS A 140 -2.29 -7.17 -11.10
N GLU A 141 -2.13 -8.48 -10.94
CA GLU A 141 -2.27 -9.16 -9.64
C GLU A 141 -1.29 -8.63 -8.59
N GLN A 142 -0.06 -8.30 -9.00
CA GLN A 142 0.90 -7.63 -8.13
C GLN A 142 0.41 -6.22 -7.73
N ALA A 143 -0.02 -5.42 -8.69
CA ALA A 143 -0.52 -4.07 -8.44
C ALA A 143 -1.70 -4.09 -7.44
N GLU A 144 -2.68 -4.97 -7.64
CA GLU A 144 -3.83 -5.13 -6.76
C GLU A 144 -3.42 -5.44 -5.31
N ARG A 145 -2.43 -6.33 -5.12
CA ARG A 145 -1.92 -6.65 -3.78
C ARG A 145 -1.21 -5.46 -3.13
N VAL A 146 -0.39 -4.73 -3.89
CA VAL A 146 0.30 -3.54 -3.35
C VAL A 146 -0.71 -2.43 -3.01
N ILE A 147 -1.74 -2.25 -3.83
CA ILE A 147 -2.85 -1.32 -3.55
C ILE A 147 -3.61 -1.76 -2.30
N ALA A 148 -3.89 -3.05 -2.13
CA ALA A 148 -4.52 -3.59 -0.93
C ALA A 148 -3.67 -3.36 0.33
N LEU A 149 -2.36 -3.61 0.27
CA LEU A 149 -1.43 -3.28 1.36
C LEU A 149 -1.53 -1.79 1.72
N ARG A 150 -1.55 -0.90 0.72
CA ARG A 150 -1.63 0.54 0.93
C ARG A 150 -2.99 0.99 1.49
N TRP A 151 -4.06 0.34 1.06
CA TRP A 151 -5.43 0.57 1.51
C TRP A 151 -5.59 0.27 3.01
N HIS A 152 -5.00 -0.83 3.50
CA HIS A 152 -5.04 -1.16 4.94
C HIS A 152 -4.36 -0.13 5.84
N LEU A 153 -3.46 0.67 5.27
CA LEU A 153 -2.80 1.77 5.98
C LEU A 153 -3.58 3.08 5.89
N GLU A 154 -4.73 3.18 5.21
CA GLU A 154 -5.47 4.45 5.15
C GLU A 154 -5.97 4.93 6.52
N PRO A 155 -6.02 6.25 6.76
CA PRO A 155 -6.63 6.80 7.98
C PRO A 155 -8.04 6.26 8.19
N GLY A 156 -8.34 5.83 9.42
CA GLY A 156 -9.63 5.23 9.77
C GLY A 156 -9.72 3.72 9.51
N ARG A 157 -8.79 3.15 8.73
CA ARG A 157 -8.61 1.69 8.69
C ARG A 157 -7.82 1.30 9.94
N ARG A 158 -8.31 0.28 10.63
CA ARG A 158 -7.80 -0.15 11.94
C ARG A 158 -7.35 -1.61 11.91
N THR A 159 -6.87 -2.10 10.76
CA THR A 159 -6.56 -3.53 10.57
C THR A 159 -5.60 -4.05 11.62
N LEU A 160 -4.50 -3.34 11.89
CA LEU A 160 -3.55 -3.74 12.92
C LEU A 160 -4.16 -3.72 14.34
N ALA A 161 -4.95 -2.69 14.67
CA ALA A 161 -5.61 -2.61 15.97
C ALA A 161 -6.66 -3.72 16.16
N MET A 162 -7.40 -4.07 15.10
CA MET A 162 -8.35 -5.19 15.12
C MET A 162 -7.64 -6.53 15.26
N ALA A 163 -6.48 -6.71 14.61
CA ALA A 163 -5.65 -7.89 14.80
C ALA A 163 -5.20 -8.01 16.25
N ARG A 164 -4.69 -6.93 16.88
CA ARG A 164 -4.30 -6.93 18.29
C ARG A 164 -5.41 -7.43 19.22
N ILE A 165 -6.58 -6.82 19.12
CA ILE A 165 -7.77 -7.22 19.90
C ILE A 165 -8.12 -8.69 19.64
N THR A 166 -8.08 -9.13 18.38
CA THR A 166 -8.38 -10.52 18.01
C THR A 166 -7.39 -11.50 18.63
N HIS A 167 -6.10 -11.18 18.63
CA HIS A 167 -5.06 -12.05 19.21
C HIS A 167 -5.13 -12.07 20.74
N GLU A 168 -5.37 -10.92 21.38
CA GLU A 168 -5.60 -10.79 22.83
C GLU A 168 -6.78 -11.67 23.27
N LEU A 169 -7.95 -11.52 22.62
CA LEU A 169 -9.14 -12.33 22.92
C LEU A 169 -8.88 -13.84 22.72
N ARG A 170 -8.16 -14.23 21.66
CA ARG A 170 -7.80 -15.64 21.43
C ARG A 170 -6.84 -16.16 22.50
N ALA A 171 -5.91 -15.34 22.98
CA ALA A 171 -5.02 -15.70 24.07
C ALA A 171 -5.79 -15.90 25.39
N GLU A 172 -6.70 -14.98 25.73
CA GLU A 172 -7.57 -15.09 26.90
C GLU A 172 -8.47 -16.33 26.86
N ILE A 173 -9.08 -16.62 25.72
CA ILE A 173 -9.91 -17.83 25.54
C ILE A 173 -9.07 -19.11 25.71
N ARG A 174 -7.82 -19.13 25.21
CA ARG A 174 -6.91 -20.26 25.42
C ARG A 174 -6.50 -20.41 26.89
N ALA A 175 -6.23 -19.31 27.58
CA ALA A 175 -5.89 -19.32 29.00
C ALA A 175 -7.04 -19.81 29.88
N THR A 176 -8.27 -19.38 29.59
CA THR A 176 -9.48 -19.76 30.35
C THR A 176 -9.95 -21.18 30.07
N LYS A 177 -9.78 -21.70 28.85
CA LYS A 177 -10.04 -23.12 28.54
C LYS A 177 -8.91 -24.05 29.03
N GLY A 178 -7.77 -23.49 29.41
CA GLY A 178 -6.54 -24.19 29.75
C GLY A 178 -6.27 -24.41 31.24
N GLY A 179 -7.15 -24.04 32.18
CA GLY A 179 -6.94 -24.42 33.59
C GLY A 179 -8.14 -24.29 34.53
N PRO A 180 -8.17 -25.02 35.67
CA PRO A 180 -7.50 -26.29 35.99
C PRO A 180 -8.49 -27.47 36.02
N ALA A 181 -8.08 -28.62 35.48
CA ALA A 181 -8.68 -29.93 35.75
C ALA A 181 -7.85 -30.66 36.82
N ASP A 182 -7.59 -29.99 37.94
CA ASP A 182 -7.00 -30.58 39.14
C ASP A 182 -7.63 -29.90 40.37
N ALA A 183 -8.66 -30.57 40.91
CA ALA A 183 -9.21 -30.39 42.24
C ALA A 183 -9.65 -31.75 42.77
#